data_AF-A0A8S3D8S9-F1
#
_entry.id   AF-A0A8S3D8S9-F1
#
_cell.length_a   1.000
_cell.length_b   1.000
_cell.length_c   1.000
_cell.angle_alpha   90.00
_cell.angle_beta   90.00
_cell.angle_gamma   90.00
#
_symmetry.space_group_name_H-M   'P 1'
#
loop_
_entity.id
_entity.type
_entity.pdbx_description
1 polymer ?
#
loop_
_entity_poly.entity_id
_entity_poly.type
_entity_poly.pdbx_seq_one_letter_code
_entity_poly.pdbx_strand_id
1 'polypeptide(L)'
;MMWLVLITVTLLLPLSGKVQTNTYNVTFQIAVLLPTDPQLPYDMEEVKPAIQLASDEVIRRSLLTNQYPFDVRYGNTNSSYITGPLIAIDFYAKHQADVFLGPVDGPGLAAVARYSPHWRIPVISPGGGFNYHFDNKREYQLLTRMLHSSKTILHFISRAILPHFNWTSVRIIAERNVVEAQVSKHIF
;
A
#
# COMPACT_ATOMS: atom_id res chain seq x y z
N MET A 1 -52.04 -18.67 35.19
CA MET A 1 -50.60 -18.98 35.00
C MET A 1 -50.00 -18.50 33.67
N MET A 2 -50.80 -18.10 32.66
CA MET A 2 -50.29 -17.73 31.32
C MET A 2 -50.01 -16.22 31.14
N TRP A 3 -50.47 -15.37 32.06
CA TRP A 3 -50.33 -13.91 32.00
C TRP A 3 -49.01 -13.38 32.58
N LEU A 4 -48.32 -14.14 33.44
CA LEU A 4 -47.07 -13.70 34.05
C LEU A 4 -45.87 -13.79 33.10
N VAL A 5 -45.89 -14.75 32.16
CA VAL A 5 -44.81 -14.96 31.18
C VAL A 5 -44.79 -13.85 30.11
N LEU A 6 -45.96 -13.31 29.76
CA LEU A 6 -46.09 -12.20 28.81
C LEU A 6 -45.52 -10.88 29.35
N ILE A 7 -45.64 -10.64 30.66
CA ILE A 7 -45.10 -9.45 31.32
C ILE A 7 -43.56 -9.52 31.39
N THR A 8 -42.99 -10.70 31.63
CA THR A 8 -41.53 -10.88 31.62
C THR A 8 -40.90 -10.71 30.24
N VAL A 9 -41.59 -11.11 29.16
CA VAL A 9 -41.08 -10.96 27.78
C VAL A 9 -41.17 -9.51 27.30
N THR A 10 -42.19 -8.76 27.72
CA THR A 10 -42.35 -7.34 27.36
C THR A 10 -41.41 -6.41 28.15
N LEU A 11 -41.08 -6.75 29.40
CA LEU A 11 -40.15 -5.94 30.21
C LEU A 11 -38.67 -6.12 29.81
N LEU A 12 -38.31 -7.20 29.10
CA LEU A 12 -36.97 -7.43 28.57
C LEU A 12 -36.72 -6.79 27.18
N LEU A 13 -37.76 -6.28 26.53
CA LEU A 13 -37.68 -5.67 25.19
C LEU A 13 -37.10 -4.23 25.10
N PRO A 14 -36.88 -3.43 26.17
CA PRO A 14 -36.16 -2.16 26.03
C PRO A 14 -34.64 -2.29 26.26
N LEU A 15 -34.11 -3.49 26.52
CA LEU A 15 -32.67 -3.72 26.70
C LEU A 15 -31.91 -3.99 25.40
N SER A 16 -32.54 -3.77 24.25
CA SER A 16 -31.78 -3.46 23.03
C SER A 16 -31.28 -2.02 23.17
N GLY A 17 -30.28 -1.84 24.03
CA GLY A 17 -29.57 -0.57 24.16
C GLY A 17 -29.23 -0.11 22.74
N LYS A 18 -29.66 1.11 22.39
CA LYS A 18 -29.15 1.76 21.19
C LYS A 18 -27.64 1.73 21.37
N VAL A 19 -26.96 0.88 20.59
CA VAL A 19 -25.52 0.94 20.45
C VAL A 19 -25.25 2.36 19.97
N GLN A 20 -24.80 3.21 20.89
CA GLN A 20 -24.27 4.52 20.54
C GLN A 20 -23.01 4.22 19.74
N THR A 21 -23.15 4.15 18.43
CA THR A 21 -22.01 4.26 17.53
C THR A 21 -21.46 5.66 17.77
N ASN A 22 -20.43 5.78 18.61
CA ASN A 22 -19.67 7.01 18.72
C ASN A 22 -19.18 7.32 17.31
N THR A 23 -19.80 8.29 16.64
CA THR A 23 -19.35 8.79 15.35
C THR A 23 -18.06 9.57 15.63
N TYR A 24 -16.92 8.88 15.55
CA TYR A 24 -15.63 9.55 15.58
C TYR A 24 -15.54 10.37 14.29
N ASN A 25 -15.55 11.70 14.39
CA ASN A 25 -15.34 12.63 13.27
C ASN A 25 -13.87 12.63 12.80
N VAL A 26 -13.28 11.45 12.61
CA VAL A 26 -11.90 11.29 12.16
C VAL A 26 -11.95 10.82 10.72
N THR A 27 -11.50 11.68 9.81
CA THR A 27 -11.33 11.33 8.40
C THR A 27 -10.03 10.56 8.24
N PHE A 28 -10.11 9.38 7.64
CA PHE A 28 -8.97 8.55 7.32
C PHE A 28 -8.22 9.13 6.12
N GLN A 29 -6.93 9.41 6.27
CA GLN A 29 -6.11 10.08 5.27
C GLN A 29 -5.30 9.08 4.45
N ILE A 30 -5.57 9.00 3.16
CA ILE A 30 -4.83 8.16 2.21
C ILE A 30 -3.85 9.05 1.46
N ALA A 31 -2.55 8.85 1.66
CA ALA A 31 -1.51 9.59 0.95
C ALA A 31 -0.96 8.78 -0.24
N VAL A 32 -1.20 9.28 -1.46
CA VAL A 32 -0.74 8.71 -2.71
C VAL A 32 0.55 9.38 -3.15
N LEU A 33 1.61 8.58 -3.32
CA LEU A 33 2.93 9.03 -3.72
C LEU A 33 3.24 8.48 -5.12
N LEU A 34 3.09 9.32 -6.13
CA LEU A 34 3.32 8.99 -7.54
C LEU A 34 4.09 10.11 -8.22
N PRO A 35 4.86 9.86 -9.29
CA PRO A 35 5.41 10.92 -10.12
C PRO A 35 4.34 11.49 -11.05
N THR A 36 4.53 12.74 -11.47
CA THR A 36 3.82 13.31 -12.63
C THR A 36 4.79 13.34 -13.80
N ASP A 37 4.78 12.30 -14.61
CA ASP A 37 5.61 12.09 -15.79
C ASP A 37 4.86 11.19 -16.80
N PRO A 38 4.36 11.74 -17.93
CA PRO A 38 3.62 10.99 -18.94
C PRO A 38 4.38 9.84 -19.61
N GLN A 39 5.69 9.72 -19.41
CA GLN A 39 6.47 8.60 -19.94
C GLN A 39 6.39 7.35 -19.05
N LEU A 40 5.91 7.48 -17.82
CA LEU A 40 5.83 6.39 -16.87
C LEU A 40 4.45 5.75 -16.90
N PRO A 41 4.34 4.40 -16.90
CA PRO A 41 3.05 3.69 -16.91
C PRO A 41 2.28 3.80 -15.58
N TYR A 42 2.82 4.54 -14.62
CA TYR A 42 2.24 4.82 -13.30
C TYR A 42 2.22 6.34 -13.04
N ASP A 43 2.15 7.13 -14.11
CA ASP A 43 1.93 8.56 -14.04
C ASP A 43 0.71 8.90 -13.17
N MET A 44 0.83 9.95 -12.37
CA MET A 44 -0.23 10.36 -11.46
C MET A 44 -1.53 10.71 -12.18
N GLU A 45 -1.47 11.38 -13.34
CA GLU A 45 -2.68 11.76 -14.08
C GLU A 45 -3.36 10.55 -14.72
N GLU A 46 -2.61 9.51 -15.08
CA GLU A 46 -3.18 8.23 -15.55
C GLU A 46 -3.77 7.38 -14.42
N VAL A 47 -3.16 7.40 -13.23
CA VAL A 47 -3.59 6.55 -12.09
C VAL A 47 -4.74 7.17 -11.28
N LYS A 48 -4.82 8.51 -11.21
CA LYS A 48 -5.88 9.25 -10.49
C LYS A 48 -7.31 8.77 -10.81
N PRO A 49 -7.71 8.61 -12.09
CA PRO A 49 -9.04 8.11 -12.42
C PRO A 49 -9.35 6.73 -11.85
N ALA A 50 -8.36 5.83 -11.80
CA ALA A 50 -8.53 4.49 -11.23
C ALA A 50 -8.74 4.56 -9.70
N ILE A 51 -8.00 5.44 -9.01
CA ILE A 51 -8.18 5.68 -7.58
C ILE A 51 -9.55 6.32 -7.28
N GLN A 52 -9.98 7.28 -8.11
CA GLN A 52 -11.32 7.89 -8.00
C GLN A 52 -12.42 6.84 -8.15
N LEU A 53 -12.36 6.02 -9.21
CA LEU A 53 -13.33 4.95 -9.44
C LEU A 53 -13.36 3.95 -8.26
N ALA A 54 -12.20 3.58 -7.72
CA ALA A 54 -12.12 2.71 -6.56
C ALA A 54 -12.74 3.36 -5.30
N SER A 55 -12.51 4.65 -5.11
CA SER A 55 -13.06 5.43 -3.98
C SER A 55 -14.59 5.51 -4.08
N ASP A 56 -15.10 5.81 -5.27
CA ASP A 56 -16.53 5.85 -5.55
C ASP A 56 -17.18 4.48 -5.29
N GLU A 57 -16.52 3.40 -5.67
CA GLU A 57 -17.03 2.04 -5.46
C GLU A 57 -17.04 1.64 -3.98
N VAL A 58 -16.02 2.04 -3.22
CA VAL A 58 -15.98 1.85 -1.75
C VAL A 58 -17.15 2.56 -1.08
N ILE A 59 -17.43 3.79 -1.48
CA ILE A 59 -18.55 4.60 -0.98
C ILE A 59 -19.88 3.97 -1.38
N ARG A 60 -20.06 3.65 -2.67
CA ARG A 60 -21.29 3.11 -3.25
C ARG A 60 -21.69 1.78 -2.62
N ARG A 61 -20.70 0.92 -2.32
CA ARG A 61 -20.92 -0.39 -1.66
C ARG A 61 -20.96 -0.28 -0.13
N SER A 62 -20.73 0.89 0.44
CA SER A 62 -20.60 1.09 1.88
C SER A 62 -19.61 0.11 2.53
N LEU A 63 -18.49 -0.18 1.84
CA LEU A 63 -17.47 -1.14 2.32
C LEU A 63 -16.78 -0.62 3.58
N LEU A 64 -16.65 0.69 3.68
CA LEU A 64 -16.37 1.38 4.92
C LEU A 64 -17.71 1.84 5.48
N THR A 65 -18.03 1.47 6.72
CA THR A 65 -19.25 1.96 7.39
C THR A 65 -19.27 3.49 7.30
N ASN A 66 -20.45 4.12 7.21
CA ASN A 66 -20.63 5.59 7.19
C ASN A 66 -19.99 6.35 8.38
N GLN A 67 -19.34 5.63 9.29
CA GLN A 67 -18.57 6.11 10.44
C GLN A 67 -17.10 6.41 10.09
N TYR A 68 -16.61 6.04 8.90
CA TYR A 68 -15.20 6.21 8.51
C TYR A 68 -15.09 6.96 7.16
N PRO A 69 -15.29 8.29 7.15
CA PRO A 69 -14.97 9.08 5.98
C PRO A 69 -13.47 8.97 5.67
N PHE A 70 -13.09 9.09 4.39
CA PHE A 70 -11.69 9.10 3.98
C PHE A 70 -11.42 10.19 2.95
N ASP A 71 -10.18 10.66 2.91
CA ASP A 71 -9.68 11.68 1.98
C ASP A 71 -8.41 11.16 1.30
N VAL A 72 -8.31 11.39 -0.01
CA VAL A 72 -7.17 10.94 -0.82
C VAL A 72 -6.34 12.15 -1.22
N ARG A 73 -5.08 12.17 -0.78
CA ARG A 73 -4.14 13.25 -1.07
C ARG A 73 -3.02 12.75 -1.95
N TYR A 74 -2.59 13.59 -2.88
CA TYR A 74 -1.58 13.23 -3.88
C TYR A 74 -0.32 14.05 -3.65
N GLY A 75 0.83 13.39 -3.72
CA GLY A 75 2.15 14.00 -3.63
C GLY A 75 3.03 13.61 -4.81
N ASN A 76 3.47 14.61 -5.59
CA ASN A 76 4.30 14.38 -6.78
C ASN A 76 5.75 14.07 -6.39
N THR A 77 6.12 12.80 -6.46
CA THR A 77 7.46 12.31 -6.11
C THR A 77 8.54 12.70 -7.11
N ASN A 78 8.18 13.16 -8.32
CA ASN A 78 9.10 13.46 -9.43
C ASN A 78 10.09 12.32 -9.74
N SER A 79 9.72 11.07 -9.44
CA SER A 79 10.58 9.87 -9.52
C SER A 79 11.96 10.06 -8.86
N SER A 80 12.01 10.89 -7.82
CA SER A 80 13.25 11.32 -7.18
C SER A 80 13.44 10.61 -5.85
N TYR A 81 14.65 10.06 -5.65
CA TYR A 81 15.06 9.43 -4.40
C TYR A 81 15.10 10.40 -3.21
N ILE A 82 15.04 11.71 -3.47
CA ILE A 82 14.98 12.77 -2.44
C ILE A 82 13.54 13.24 -2.26
N THR A 83 12.85 13.58 -3.36
CA THR A 83 11.56 14.28 -3.29
C THR A 83 10.45 13.39 -2.75
N GLY A 84 10.40 12.11 -3.14
CA GLY A 84 9.39 11.17 -2.64
C GLY A 84 9.40 11.04 -1.12
N PRO A 85 10.56 10.76 -0.49
CA PRO A 85 10.67 10.70 0.96
C PRO A 85 10.36 12.02 1.67
N LEU A 86 10.77 13.17 1.11
CA LEU A 86 10.44 14.49 1.69
C LEU A 86 8.92 14.73 1.73
N ILE A 87 8.22 14.39 0.65
CA ILE A 87 6.76 14.52 0.59
C ILE A 87 6.09 13.57 1.59
N ALA A 88 6.59 12.34 1.75
CA ALA A 88 6.08 11.41 2.76
C ALA A 88 6.27 11.96 4.18
N ILE A 89 7.43 12.57 4.46
CA ILE A 89 7.70 13.25 5.73
C ILE A 89 6.72 14.41 5.95
N ASP A 90 6.45 15.22 4.93
CA ASP A 90 5.48 16.31 5.00
C ASP A 90 4.08 15.80 5.33
N PHE A 91 3.63 14.72 4.68
CA PHE A 91 2.34 14.11 4.98
C PHE A 91 2.29 13.57 6.41
N TYR A 92 3.33 12.90 6.87
CA TYR A 92 3.43 12.41 8.24
C TYR A 92 3.37 13.58 9.25
N ALA A 93 4.20 14.61 9.06
CA ALA A 93 4.31 15.76 9.96
C ALA A 93 3.01 16.58 10.06
N LYS A 94 2.21 16.59 8.98
CA LYS A 94 0.92 17.30 8.94
C LYS A 94 -0.26 16.44 9.36
N HIS A 95 -0.04 15.19 9.81
CA HIS A 95 -1.10 14.22 10.09
C HIS A 95 -2.05 13.99 8.90
N GLN A 96 -1.46 13.88 7.70
CA GLN A 96 -2.16 13.74 6.41
C GLN A 96 -1.97 12.37 5.77
N ALA A 97 -1.52 11.38 6.55
CA ALA A 97 -1.36 10.00 6.10
C ALA A 97 -1.63 9.02 7.25
N ASP A 98 -2.64 8.18 7.07
CA ASP A 98 -2.88 6.96 7.84
C ASP A 98 -2.45 5.71 7.04
N VAL A 99 -2.28 5.85 5.72
CA VAL A 99 -1.69 4.85 4.83
C VAL A 99 -0.99 5.55 3.68
N PHE A 100 0.13 4.99 3.23
CA PHE A 100 0.78 5.38 1.98
C PHE A 100 0.43 4.42 0.85
N LEU A 101 -0.03 4.95 -0.27
CA LEU A 101 -0.13 4.25 -1.56
C LEU A 101 1.03 4.69 -2.45
N GLY A 102 1.97 3.78 -2.74
CA GLY A 102 3.29 4.13 -3.27
C GLY A 102 4.31 4.46 -2.17
N PRO A 103 5.53 4.95 -2.48
CA PRO A 103 6.05 5.25 -3.82
C PRO A 103 6.22 4.02 -4.71
N VAL A 104 6.36 4.21 -6.02
CA VAL A 104 6.53 3.11 -6.99
C VAL A 104 8.01 2.87 -7.34
N ASP A 105 8.81 3.92 -7.39
CA ASP A 105 10.24 3.85 -7.69
C ASP A 105 11.01 3.18 -6.54
N GLY A 106 12.04 2.40 -6.89
CA GLY A 106 12.80 1.61 -5.90
C GLY A 106 13.44 2.44 -4.79
N PRO A 107 14.25 3.47 -5.09
CA PRO A 107 14.92 4.27 -4.07
C PRO A 107 13.96 5.02 -3.13
N GLY A 108 12.95 5.70 -3.67
CA GLY A 108 11.93 6.41 -2.89
C GLY A 108 11.11 5.46 -2.04
N LEU A 109 10.68 4.32 -2.61
CA LEU A 109 9.96 3.28 -1.87
C LEU A 109 10.79 2.72 -0.72
N ALA A 110 12.08 2.43 -0.94
CA ALA A 110 12.95 1.90 0.11
C ALA A 110 13.07 2.87 1.29
N ALA A 111 13.25 4.16 1.02
CA ALA A 111 13.31 5.16 2.08
C ALA A 111 11.99 5.27 2.86
N VAL A 112 10.85 5.44 2.18
CA VAL A 112 9.54 5.57 2.85
C VAL A 112 9.19 4.30 3.64
N ALA A 113 9.42 3.12 3.06
CA ALA A 113 9.13 1.85 3.72
C ALA A 113 10.00 1.61 4.97
N ARG A 114 11.24 2.11 5.01
CA ARG A 114 12.09 2.03 6.22
C ARG A 114 11.59 2.93 7.34
N TYR A 115 11.01 4.09 7.01
CA TYR A 115 10.46 5.01 8.02
C TYR A 115 9.08 4.57 8.52
N SER A 116 8.33 3.86 7.68
CA SER A 116 6.96 3.40 7.95
C SER A 116 6.73 2.78 9.34
N PRO A 117 7.60 1.91 9.89
CA PRO A 117 7.37 1.30 11.20
C PRO A 117 7.51 2.30 12.36
N HIS A 118 8.36 3.32 12.19
CA HIS A 118 8.53 4.39 13.18
C HIS A 118 7.31 5.31 13.22
N TRP A 119 6.72 5.60 12.05
CA TRP A 119 5.49 6.38 11.93
C TRP A 119 4.24 5.58 12.26
N ARG A 120 4.33 4.24 12.25
CA ARG A 120 3.20 3.30 12.34
C ARG A 120 2.18 3.48 11.21
N ILE A 121 2.65 3.87 10.03
CA ILE A 121 1.82 4.07 8.84
C ILE A 121 2.18 2.97 7.83
N PRO A 122 1.25 2.09 7.43
CA PRO A 122 1.52 1.07 6.43
C PRO A 122 1.78 1.67 5.05
N VAL A 123 2.59 0.96 4.26
CA VAL A 123 2.92 1.30 2.87
C VAL A 123 2.42 0.20 1.96
N ILE A 124 1.53 0.52 1.02
CA ILE A 124 1.02 -0.40 0.01
C ILE A 124 1.50 0.09 -1.34
N SER A 125 2.26 -0.71 -2.07
CA SER A 125 2.83 -0.27 -3.34
C SER A 125 2.82 -1.36 -4.41
N PRO A 126 2.51 -1.03 -5.69
CA PRO A 126 2.83 -1.91 -6.80
C PRO A 126 4.33 -1.90 -7.13
N GLY A 127 5.10 -0.95 -6.60
CA GLY A 127 6.53 -0.76 -6.85
C GLY A 127 7.45 -1.80 -6.23
N GLY A 128 8.74 -1.69 -6.56
CA GLY A 128 9.78 -2.57 -6.01
C GLY A 128 9.66 -4.04 -6.43
N GLY A 129 8.88 -4.35 -7.48
CA GLY A 129 8.58 -5.73 -7.89
C GLY A 129 9.83 -6.55 -8.25
N PHE A 130 10.77 -5.97 -9.00
CA PHE A 130 11.96 -6.71 -9.42
C PHE A 130 13.06 -6.78 -8.35
N ASN A 131 12.96 -5.99 -7.28
CA ASN A 131 13.99 -5.94 -6.25
C ASN A 131 13.65 -6.89 -5.10
N TYR A 132 14.46 -7.94 -4.95
CA TYR A 132 14.28 -8.95 -3.90
C TYR A 132 14.58 -8.43 -2.49
N HIS A 133 15.24 -7.27 -2.35
CA HIS A 133 15.51 -6.66 -1.05
C HIS A 133 14.22 -6.33 -0.29
N PHE A 134 13.14 -5.98 -0.99
CA PHE A 134 11.83 -5.70 -0.38
C PHE A 134 11.15 -6.93 0.26
N ASP A 135 11.69 -8.14 0.07
CA ASP A 135 11.25 -9.34 0.78
C ASP A 135 11.70 -9.35 2.24
N ASN A 136 12.71 -8.54 2.62
CA ASN A 136 13.24 -8.49 3.97
C ASN A 136 12.26 -7.81 4.93
N LYS A 137 11.37 -8.60 5.56
CA LYS A 137 10.41 -8.09 6.55
C LYS A 137 11.02 -7.63 7.87
N ARG A 138 12.32 -7.82 8.11
CA ARG A 138 13.00 -7.17 9.25
C ARG A 138 13.21 -5.68 8.99
N GLU A 139 13.46 -5.32 7.73
CA GLU A 139 13.72 -3.94 7.29
C GLU A 139 12.43 -3.26 6.78
N TYR A 140 11.65 -3.96 5.96
CA TYR A 140 10.42 -3.45 5.34
C TYR A 140 9.17 -4.03 5.99
N GLN A 141 9.03 -3.78 7.30
CA GLN A 141 8.03 -4.43 8.17
C GLN A 141 6.59 -4.13 7.75
N LEU A 142 6.27 -2.86 7.46
CA LEU A 142 4.91 -2.42 7.11
C LEU A 142 4.69 -2.23 5.61
N LEU A 143 5.61 -2.73 4.77
CA LEU A 143 5.47 -2.69 3.32
C LEU A 143 4.65 -3.90 2.84
N THR A 144 3.57 -3.65 2.11
CA THR A 144 2.83 -4.65 1.33
C THR A 144 2.99 -4.34 -0.15
N ARG A 145 3.46 -5.32 -0.93
CA ARG A 145 3.62 -5.19 -2.38
C ARG A 145 2.47 -5.88 -3.10
N MET A 146 1.92 -5.22 -4.12
CA MET A 146 0.79 -5.76 -4.91
C MET A 146 1.21 -6.45 -6.22
N LEU A 147 2.44 -6.22 -6.70
CA LEU A 147 2.97 -6.86 -7.91
C LEU A 147 3.89 -8.05 -7.61
N HIS A 148 4.06 -8.89 -8.63
CA HIS A 148 4.91 -10.09 -8.60
C HIS A 148 6.36 -9.77 -8.24
N SER A 149 7.01 -10.69 -7.54
CA SER A 149 8.45 -10.61 -7.30
C SER A 149 9.24 -11.26 -8.45
N SER A 150 10.48 -10.82 -8.68
CA SER A 150 11.42 -11.51 -9.58
C SER A 150 11.54 -13.01 -9.30
N LYS A 151 11.40 -13.42 -8.03
CA LYS A 151 11.47 -14.83 -7.63
C LYS A 151 10.32 -15.64 -8.22
N THR A 152 9.11 -15.08 -8.25
CA THR A 152 7.94 -15.76 -8.83
C THR A 152 8.15 -16.02 -10.32
N ILE A 153 8.66 -15.02 -11.05
CA ILE A 153 8.95 -15.14 -12.49
C ILE A 153 10.05 -16.17 -12.73
N LEU A 154 11.15 -16.10 -11.97
CA LEU A 154 12.25 -17.06 -12.06
C LEU A 154 11.81 -18.49 -11.73
N HIS A 155 10.92 -18.64 -10.75
CA HIS A 155 10.36 -19.94 -10.38
C HIS A 155 9.52 -20.51 -11.54
N PHE A 156 8.67 -19.70 -12.14
CA PHE A 156 7.88 -20.12 -13.31
C PHE A 156 8.78 -20.55 -14.48
N ILE A 157 9.79 -19.74 -14.82
CA ILE A 157 10.74 -20.09 -15.88
C ILE A 157 11.44 -21.42 -15.57
N SER A 158 12.01 -21.55 -14.38
CA SER A 158 12.81 -22.73 -14.01
C SER A 158 12.00 -24.01 -13.85
N ARG A 159 10.74 -23.93 -13.40
CA ARG A 159 9.90 -25.10 -13.10
C ARG A 159 8.92 -25.47 -14.19
N ALA A 160 8.47 -24.51 -15.00
CA ALA A 160 7.51 -24.76 -16.07
C ALA A 160 8.18 -24.72 -17.45
N ILE A 161 8.90 -23.63 -17.76
CA ILE A 161 9.40 -23.40 -19.12
C ILE A 161 10.60 -24.30 -19.44
N LEU A 162 11.66 -24.28 -18.62
CA LEU A 162 12.88 -25.05 -18.91
C LEU A 162 12.61 -26.56 -19.08
N PRO A 163 11.83 -27.21 -18.19
CA PRO A 163 11.53 -28.63 -18.33
C PRO A 163 10.63 -28.92 -19.53
N HIS A 164 9.68 -28.04 -19.86
CA HIS A 164 8.78 -28.22 -21.00
C HIS A 164 9.53 -28.30 -22.33
N PHE A 165 10.60 -27.52 -22.49
CA PHE A 165 11.43 -27.51 -23.71
C PHE A 165 12.72 -28.34 -23.60
N ASN A 166 12.90 -29.11 -22.52
CA ASN A 166 14.13 -29.86 -22.23
C ASN A 166 15.41 -28.99 -22.27
N TRP A 167 15.33 -27.72 -21.87
CA TRP A 167 16.49 -26.82 -21.83
C TRP A 167 17.30 -27.05 -20.55
N THR A 168 18.51 -27.57 -20.69
CA THR A 168 19.42 -27.88 -19.56
C THR A 168 20.51 -26.82 -19.33
N SER A 169 20.70 -25.89 -20.28
CA SER A 169 21.75 -24.89 -20.25
C SER A 169 21.16 -23.49 -20.45
N VAL A 170 21.28 -22.64 -19.44
CA VAL A 170 20.76 -21.26 -19.43
C VAL A 170 21.88 -20.29 -19.06
N ARG A 171 21.92 -19.13 -19.73
CA ARG A 171 22.77 -18.00 -19.34
C ARG A 171 21.89 -16.79 -19.07
N ILE A 172 22.18 -16.07 -17.99
CA ILE A 172 21.48 -14.84 -17.61
C ILE A 172 22.43 -13.67 -17.89
N ILE A 173 21.95 -12.69 -18.64
CA ILE A 173 22.61 -11.41 -18.84
C ILE A 173 21.77 -10.39 -18.09
N ALA A 174 22.39 -9.68 -17.15
CA ALA A 174 21.74 -8.62 -16.39
C ALA A 174 22.53 -7.33 -16.56
N GLU A 175 21.82 -6.24 -16.83
CA GLU A 175 22.40 -4.91 -16.84
C GLU A 175 22.64 -4.45 -15.40
N ARG A 176 23.87 -4.02 -15.10
CA ARG A 176 24.17 -3.39 -13.81
C ARG A 176 23.73 -1.94 -13.87
N ASN A 177 22.53 -1.67 -13.38
CA ASN A 177 22.10 -0.29 -13.15
C ASN A 177 22.95 0.33 -12.02
N VAL A 178 23.67 1.40 -12.34
CA VAL A 178 24.71 2.05 -11.52
C VAL A 178 24.20 2.62 -10.18
N VAL A 179 22.87 2.75 -10.01
CA VAL A 179 22.25 3.33 -8.81
C VAL A 179 22.50 2.48 -7.55
N GLU A 180 22.58 1.14 -7.66
CA GLU A 180 22.90 0.27 -6.52
C GLU A 180 24.38 0.31 -6.12
N ALA A 181 25.28 0.61 -7.07
CA ALA A 181 26.72 0.64 -6.82
C ALA A 181 27.19 1.88 -6.03
N GLN A 182 26.42 2.97 -6.04
CA GLN A 182 26.75 4.19 -5.29
C GLN A 182 26.45 4.05 -3.79
N VAL A 183 25.34 3.39 -3.43
CA VAL A 183 24.95 3.19 -2.02
C VAL A 183 25.88 2.20 -1.31
N SER A 184 26.38 1.18 -2.02
CA SER A 184 27.32 0.20 -1.45
C SER A 184 28.76 0.74 -1.28
N LYS A 185 29.14 1.85 -1.92
CA LYS A 185 30.51 2.39 -1.86
C LYS A 185 30.74 3.34 -0.68
N HIS A 186 29.74 3.65 0.13
CA HIS A 186 29.87 4.58 1.27
C HIS A 186 29.63 3.91 2.63
N ILE A 187 29.56 2.58 2.65
CA ILE A 187 29.44 1.78 3.89
C ILE A 187 30.52 0.69 3.85
N PHE A 188 31.79 1.09 3.79
CA PHE A 188 32.95 0.38 4.30
C PHE A 188 34.09 1.38 4.50
#